data_AF-P16414-F1
#
_entry.id   AF-P16414-F1
#
_cell.length_a   1.000
_cell.length_b   1.000
_cell.length_c   1.000
_cell.angle_alpha   90.00
_cell.angle_beta   90.00
_cell.angle_gamma   90.00
#
_symmetry.space_group_name_H-M   'P 1'
#
loop_
_entity.id
_entity.type
_entity.pdbx_description
1 polymer ?
#
loop_
_entity_poly.entity_id
_entity_poly.type
_entity_poly.pdbx_seq_one_letter_code
_entity_poly.pdbx_strand_id
1 'polypeptide(L)'
;KESSAEKFLRQHVDSIDSPGNLSPTYCNQMMLRRNMTKGSCKPVNTFVHEPLKDIKAVCFQENVTCKNGNSNCYKSHASLHITDCRTISSSKYPDCAYKTSQEQKHIIVACEGDPFVPVHYDASV
;
A
#
# COMPACT_ATOMS: atom_id res chain seq x y z
N LYS A 1 -14.60 -15.56 0.31
CA LYS A 1 -14.75 -14.10 0.50
C LYS A 1 -13.46 -13.60 1.12
N GLU A 2 -12.84 -12.56 0.57
CA GLU A 2 -11.59 -11.99 1.10
C GLU A 2 -11.89 -11.08 2.31
N SER A 3 -11.14 -11.23 3.40
CA SER A 3 -11.18 -10.34 4.58
C SER A 3 -10.47 -9.02 4.31
N SER A 4 -10.72 -8.00 5.14
CA SER A 4 -10.06 -6.70 5.00
C SER A 4 -8.54 -6.80 5.17
N ALA A 5 -8.07 -7.67 6.07
CA ALA A 5 -6.65 -7.94 6.26
C ALA A 5 -6.02 -8.61 5.03
N GLU A 6 -6.66 -9.67 4.48
CA GLU A 6 -6.18 -10.31 3.24
C GLU A 6 -6.14 -9.33 2.06
N LYS A 7 -7.17 -8.47 1.95
CA LYS A 7 -7.21 -7.40 0.93
C LYS A 7 -6.07 -6.40 1.12
N PHE A 8 -5.77 -6.00 2.35
CA PHE A 8 -4.64 -5.12 2.64
C PHE A 8 -3.32 -5.77 2.19
N LEU A 9 -3.08 -7.02 2.57
CA LEU A 9 -1.87 -7.76 2.16
C LEU A 9 -1.73 -7.82 0.64
N ARG A 10 -2.81 -8.19 -0.05
CA ARG A 10 -2.80 -8.26 -1.52
C ARG A 10 -2.53 -6.90 -2.17
N GLN A 11 -3.12 -5.82 -1.67
CA GLN A 11 -3.04 -4.51 -2.31
C GLN A 11 -1.79 -3.72 -1.94
N HIS A 12 -1.22 -3.93 -0.75
CA HIS A 12 -0.24 -3.00 -0.18
C HIS A 12 1.05 -3.63 0.27
N VAL A 13 1.18 -4.96 0.36
CA VAL A 13 2.40 -5.60 0.85
C VAL A 13 3.15 -6.24 -0.30
N ASP A 14 4.42 -5.88 -0.47
CA ASP A 14 5.35 -6.57 -1.36
C ASP A 14 6.69 -6.74 -0.64
N SER A 15 6.77 -7.78 0.20
CA SER A 15 7.91 -8.07 1.09
C SER A 15 9.15 -8.55 0.31
N ILE A 16 9.68 -7.65 -0.51
CA ILE A 16 11.00 -7.76 -1.12
C ILE A 16 11.97 -7.07 -0.15
N ASP A 17 12.88 -7.83 0.42
CA ASP A 17 13.95 -7.27 1.24
C ASP A 17 14.83 -6.40 0.34
N SER A 18 14.91 -5.10 0.64
CA SER A 18 15.71 -4.10 -0.09
C SER A 18 15.39 -4.06 -1.60
N PRO A 19 14.31 -3.36 -2.02
CA PRO A 19 13.82 -3.39 -3.41
C PRO A 19 14.79 -2.79 -4.44
N GLY A 20 15.96 -2.26 -4.02
CA GLY A 20 16.94 -1.63 -4.89
C GLY A 20 16.29 -0.56 -5.78
N ASN A 21 16.74 -0.49 -7.03
CA ASN A 21 16.03 0.27 -8.07
C ASN A 21 15.04 -0.67 -8.77
N LEU A 22 13.75 -0.43 -8.56
CA LEU A 22 12.69 -1.15 -9.24
C LEU A 22 12.57 -0.69 -10.70
N SER A 23 12.16 -1.62 -11.56
CA SER A 23 11.86 -1.32 -12.96
C SER A 23 10.78 -0.23 -13.07
N PRO A 24 10.86 0.70 -14.04
CA PRO A 24 9.78 1.63 -14.35
C PRO A 24 8.41 0.95 -14.59
N THR A 25 8.42 -0.32 -15.01
CA THR A 25 7.22 -1.13 -15.26
C THR A 25 6.70 -1.87 -14.04
N TYR A 26 7.32 -1.74 -12.86
CA TYR A 26 6.94 -2.43 -11.63
C TYR A 26 5.45 -2.23 -11.32
N CYS A 27 4.96 -0.99 -11.30
CA CYS A 27 3.55 -0.73 -11.01
C CYS A 27 2.60 -1.37 -12.04
N ASN A 28 2.92 -1.36 -13.33
CA ASN A 28 2.09 -2.02 -14.35
C ASN A 28 1.93 -3.52 -14.06
N GLN A 29 3.04 -4.18 -13.72
CA GLN A 29 3.04 -5.61 -13.43
C GLN A 29 2.33 -5.91 -12.11
N MET A 30 2.60 -5.14 -11.06
CA MET A 30 2.07 -5.40 -9.73
C MET A 30 0.59 -5.07 -9.63
N MET A 31 0.15 -3.95 -10.20
CA MET A 31 -1.28 -3.60 -10.22
C MET A 31 -2.11 -4.69 -10.92
N LEU A 32 -1.59 -5.28 -11.99
CA LEU A 32 -2.21 -6.42 -12.69
C LEU A 32 -2.18 -7.69 -11.83
N ARG A 33 -0.99 -8.12 -11.35
CA ARG A 33 -0.80 -9.34 -10.55
C ARG A 33 -1.64 -9.35 -9.27
N ARG A 34 -1.86 -8.18 -8.68
CA ARG A 34 -2.65 -8.01 -7.45
C ARG A 34 -4.15 -7.79 -7.71
N ASN A 35 -4.61 -7.97 -8.94
CA ASN A 35 -6.02 -7.81 -9.35
C ASN A 35 -6.58 -6.41 -9.06
N MET A 36 -5.77 -5.36 -9.21
CA MET A 36 -6.19 -3.95 -9.05
C MET A 36 -6.53 -3.26 -10.38
N THR A 37 -6.46 -4.00 -11.49
CA THR A 37 -6.85 -3.56 -12.84
C THR A 37 -8.08 -4.32 -13.38
N LYS A 38 -8.75 -5.13 -12.54
CA LYS A 38 -9.91 -5.92 -12.95
C LYS A 38 -11.16 -5.02 -12.99
N GLY A 39 -11.72 -4.82 -14.18
CA GLY A 39 -12.94 -4.03 -14.43
C GLY A 39 -12.71 -2.51 -14.49
N SER A 40 -11.66 -2.00 -13.87
CA SER A 40 -11.22 -0.60 -13.99
C SER A 40 -9.75 -0.47 -13.58
N CYS A 41 -9.10 0.63 -13.94
CA CYS A 41 -7.77 0.95 -13.46
C CYS A 41 -7.87 1.64 -12.09
N LYS A 42 -7.45 1.00 -11.00
CA LYS A 42 -7.35 1.66 -9.69
C LYS A 42 -6.40 2.87 -9.83
N PRO A 43 -6.83 4.13 -9.57
CA PRO A 43 -6.05 5.32 -9.93
C PRO A 43 -4.74 5.47 -9.16
N VAL A 44 -4.75 5.10 -7.88
CA VAL A 44 -3.61 5.21 -6.96
C VAL A 44 -3.50 3.97 -6.08
N ASN A 45 -2.27 3.57 -5.79
CA ASN A 45 -1.96 2.52 -4.83
C ASN A 45 -0.52 2.68 -4.33
N THR A 46 -0.24 2.21 -3.12
CA THR A 46 1.12 2.18 -2.58
C THR A 46 1.45 0.74 -2.16
N PHE A 47 2.64 0.27 -2.51
CA PHE A 47 3.23 -0.97 -2.00
C PHE A 47 4.27 -0.64 -0.93
N VAL A 48 4.31 -1.43 0.13
CA VAL A 48 5.27 -1.36 1.22
C VAL A 48 6.23 -2.54 1.12
N HIS A 49 7.52 -2.24 1.09
CA HIS A 49 8.62 -3.17 0.87
C HIS A 49 9.35 -3.49 2.16
N GLU A 50 8.58 -3.96 3.14
CA GLU A 50 9.08 -4.31 4.46
C GLU A 50 8.61 -5.72 4.85
N PRO A 51 9.31 -6.36 5.81
CA PRO A 51 8.82 -7.59 6.41
C PRO A 51 7.42 -7.40 6.98
N LEU A 52 6.54 -8.39 6.77
CA LEU A 52 5.15 -8.29 7.23
C LEU A 52 5.02 -8.03 8.75
N LYS A 53 5.98 -8.51 9.55
CA LYS A 53 6.03 -8.25 11.00
C LYS A 53 6.15 -6.75 11.30
N ASP A 54 6.93 -6.01 10.51
CA ASP A 54 7.23 -4.60 10.73
C ASP A 54 6.04 -3.74 10.29
N ILE A 55 5.38 -4.14 9.20
CA ILE A 55 4.11 -3.53 8.74
C ILE A 55 3.00 -3.73 9.78
N LYS A 56 2.88 -4.93 10.35
CA LYS A 56 1.89 -5.21 11.41
C LYS A 56 2.19 -4.46 12.71
N ALA A 57 3.48 -4.27 13.03
CA ALA A 57 3.90 -3.52 14.22
C ALA A 57 3.46 -2.05 14.19
N VAL A 58 3.16 -1.48 13.01
CA VAL A 58 2.64 -0.10 12.88
C VAL A 58 1.35 0.09 13.69
N CYS A 59 0.50 -0.93 13.81
CA CYS A 59 -0.74 -0.86 14.58
C CYS A 59 -0.55 -0.57 16.08
N PHE A 60 0.68 -0.59 16.59
CA PHE A 60 1.02 -0.36 17.98
C PHE A 60 2.00 0.81 18.17
N GLN A 61 2.04 1.72 17.20
CA GLN A 61 2.92 2.90 17.18
C GLN A 61 2.11 4.19 17.41
N GLU A 62 2.47 5.30 16.76
CA GLU A 62 1.85 6.62 16.96
C GLU A 62 0.40 6.60 16.47
N ASN A 63 -0.57 6.71 17.38
CA ASN A 63 -1.99 6.83 17.02
C ASN A 63 -2.28 8.20 16.41
N VAL A 64 -2.96 8.22 15.27
CA VAL A 64 -3.30 9.42 14.51
C VAL A 64 -4.73 9.34 14.00
N THR A 65 -5.35 10.50 13.78
CA THR A 65 -6.67 10.56 13.13
C THR A 65 -6.53 10.20 11.64
N CYS A 66 -7.32 9.23 11.18
CA CYS A 66 -7.43 8.87 9.77
C CYS A 66 -7.97 10.05 8.94
N LYS A 67 -7.77 10.04 7.61
CA LYS A 67 -8.36 11.06 6.71
C LYS A 67 -9.89 11.13 6.75
N ASN A 68 -10.54 10.02 7.10
CA ASN A 68 -11.99 9.95 7.24
C ASN A 68 -12.50 10.35 8.65
N GLY A 69 -11.61 10.75 9.57
CA GLY A 69 -11.96 11.15 10.94
C GLY A 69 -11.96 10.02 11.97
N ASN A 70 -11.77 8.76 11.59
CA ASN A 70 -11.67 7.65 12.54
C ASN A 70 -10.36 7.73 13.35
N SER A 71 -10.36 7.13 14.54
CA SER A 71 -9.21 7.10 15.47
C SER A 71 -8.39 5.80 15.40
N ASN A 72 -8.69 4.91 14.46
CA ASN A 72 -8.01 3.61 14.34
C ASN A 72 -6.82 3.62 13.36
N CYS A 73 -6.27 4.80 13.05
CA CYS A 73 -5.06 4.93 12.24
C CYS A 73 -3.80 5.04 13.11
N TYR A 74 -2.72 4.46 12.59
CA TYR A 74 -1.43 4.48 13.24
C TYR A 74 -0.35 4.82 12.23
N LYS A 75 0.57 5.68 12.63
CA LYS A 75 1.70 6.15 11.84
C LYS A 75 2.95 5.38 12.23
N SER A 76 3.73 4.98 11.22
CA SER A 76 5.02 4.34 11.46
C SER A 76 6.03 5.32 12.08
N HIS A 77 6.77 4.91 13.10
CA HIS A 77 7.86 5.69 13.70
C HIS A 77 9.06 5.80 12.77
N ALA A 78 9.33 4.76 11.98
CA ALA A 78 10.37 4.76 10.96
C ALA A 78 9.79 5.07 9.59
N SER A 79 10.59 5.70 8.73
CA SER A 79 10.34 5.72 7.30
C SER A 79 10.54 4.32 6.73
N LEU A 80 9.59 3.88 5.90
CA LEU A 80 9.57 2.57 5.28
C LEU A 80 9.78 2.71 3.78
N HIS A 81 10.34 1.68 3.14
CA HIS A 81 10.47 1.64 1.69
C HIS A 81 9.11 1.42 1.05
N ILE A 82 8.70 2.37 0.20
CA ILE A 82 7.41 2.29 -0.49
C ILE A 82 7.57 2.52 -1.99
N THR A 83 6.59 2.02 -2.74
CA THR A 83 6.41 2.37 -4.15
C THR A 83 5.00 2.88 -4.40
N ASP A 84 4.92 4.13 -4.82
CA ASP A 84 3.68 4.76 -5.27
C ASP A 84 3.41 4.43 -6.74
N CYS A 85 2.20 3.91 -6.98
CA CYS A 85 1.66 3.60 -8.29
C CYS A 85 0.52 4.57 -8.59
N ARG A 86 0.69 5.39 -9.62
CA ARG A 86 -0.32 6.35 -10.08
C ARG A 86 -0.60 6.17 -11.56
N THR A 87 -1.86 6.12 -11.95
CA THR A 87 -2.22 6.05 -13.37
C THR A 87 -1.65 7.24 -14.13
N ILE A 88 -1.07 7.00 -15.30
CA ILE A 88 -0.66 8.08 -16.22
C ILE A 88 -1.88 8.62 -16.97
N SER A 89 -1.76 9.82 -17.54
CA SER A 89 -2.87 10.49 -18.25
C SER A 89 -3.40 9.69 -19.45
N SER A 90 -2.55 8.92 -20.13
CA SER A 90 -2.93 8.07 -21.27
C SER A 90 -3.50 6.70 -20.88
N SER A 91 -3.51 6.35 -19.59
CA SER A 91 -4.00 5.05 -19.12
C SER A 91 -5.51 4.90 -19.35
N LYS A 92 -5.92 3.81 -20.01
CA LYS A 92 -7.34 3.50 -20.25
C LYS A 92 -7.58 2.00 -20.11
N TYR A 93 -8.65 1.61 -19.42
CA TYR A 93 -9.05 0.21 -19.32
C TYR A 93 -9.35 -0.37 -20.73
N PRO A 94 -8.87 -1.57 -21.08
CA PRO A 94 -8.20 -2.56 -20.22
C PRO A 94 -6.68 -2.37 -20.04
N ASP A 95 -6.04 -1.49 -20.80
CA ASP A 95 -4.59 -1.26 -20.82
C ASP A 95 -4.12 -0.24 -19.76
N CYS A 96 -4.26 -0.61 -18.49
CA CYS A 96 -3.90 0.25 -17.37
C CYS A 96 -2.38 0.48 -17.29
N ALA A 97 -1.97 1.75 -17.29
CA ALA A 97 -0.58 2.18 -17.23
C ALA A 97 -0.32 3.11 -16.04
N TYR A 98 0.81 2.90 -15.38
CA TYR A 98 1.17 3.51 -14.10
C TYR A 98 2.58 4.09 -14.14
N LYS A 99 2.74 5.26 -13.50
CA LYS A 99 4.04 5.76 -13.07
C LYS A 99 4.44 5.03 -11.79
N THR A 100 5.67 4.52 -11.79
CA THR A 100 6.35 3.93 -10.62
C THR A 100 7.20 5.00 -9.95
N SER A 101 6.97 5.27 -8.67
CA SER A 101 7.78 6.19 -7.86
C SER A 101 8.22 5.47 -6.57
N GLN A 102 9.52 5.22 -6.42
CA GLN A 102 10.09 4.67 -5.20
C GLN A 102 10.45 5.79 -4.22
N GLU A 103 10.06 5.64 -2.96
CA GLU A 103 10.26 6.64 -1.92
C GLU A 103 10.51 5.97 -0.55
N GLN A 104 11.02 6.72 0.41
CA GLN A 104 11.05 6.33 1.82
C GLN A 104 10.22 7.31 2.62
N LYS A 105 9.13 6.85 3.22
CA LYS A 105 8.16 7.69 3.94
C LYS A 105 7.60 6.99 5.15
N HIS A 106 7.04 7.76 6.08
CA HIS A 106 6.20 7.18 7.12
C HIS A 106 4.89 6.74 6.48
N ILE A 107 4.34 5.61 6.89
CA ILE A 107 3.02 5.16 6.43
C ILE A 107 2.00 5.35 7.54
N ILE A 108 0.75 5.57 7.14
CA ILE A 108 -0.42 5.60 8.02
C ILE A 108 -1.36 4.49 7.57
N VAL A 109 -1.68 3.58 8.48
CA VAL A 109 -2.59 2.45 8.22
C VAL A 109 -3.71 2.42 9.25
N ALA A 110 -4.92 2.07 8.81
CA ALA A 110 -6.01 1.77 9.73
C ALA A 110 -5.89 0.30 10.19
N CYS A 111 -6.08 0.06 11.49
CA CYS A 111 -5.96 -1.25 12.10
C CYS A 111 -7.25 -1.67 12.80
N GLU A 112 -7.62 -2.95 12.67
CA GLU A 112 -8.85 -3.53 13.21
C GLU A 112 -8.65 -5.01 13.54
N GLY A 113 -9.59 -5.58 14.30
CA GLY A 113 -9.71 -7.03 14.53
C GLY A 113 -8.93 -7.59 15.71
N ASP A 114 -9.02 -8.91 15.87
CA ASP A 114 -8.23 -9.73 16.78
C ASP A 114 -7.70 -10.95 15.98
N PRO A 115 -6.40 -10.99 15.62
CA PRO A 115 -5.35 -10.04 16.03
C PRO A 115 -5.52 -8.65 15.41
N PHE A 116 -5.06 -7.62 16.12
CA PHE A 116 -5.12 -6.22 15.69
C PHE A 116 -4.10 -5.95 14.58
N VAL A 117 -4.57 -5.86 13.34
CA VAL A 117 -3.71 -5.83 12.14
C VAL A 117 -4.16 -4.77 11.13
N PRO A 118 -3.29 -4.36 10.18
CA PRO A 118 -3.66 -3.39 9.16
C PRO A 118 -4.76 -3.90 8.22
N VAL A 119 -5.74 -3.04 7.95
CA VAL A 119 -6.88 -3.32 7.05
C VAL A 119 -7.04 -2.28 5.95
N HIS A 120 -6.39 -1.12 6.08
CA HIS A 120 -6.42 -0.04 5.09
C HIS A 120 -5.13 0.77 5.08
N TYR A 121 -4.69 1.22 3.91
CA TYR A 121 -3.60 2.18 3.74
C TYR A 121 -4.20 3.58 3.58
N ASP A 122 -3.99 4.46 4.56
CA ASP A 122 -4.57 5.80 4.59
C ASP A 122 -3.66 6.84 3.91
N ALA A 123 -2.35 6.82 4.20
CA ALA A 123 -1.41 7.79 3.68
C ALA A 123 0.06 7.35 3.76
N SER A 124 0.90 8.05 3.02
CA SER A 124 2.32 8.23 3.34
C SER A 124 2.59 9.70 3.65
N VAL A 125 3.41 9.99 4.66
CA VAL A 125 3.82 11.34 5.06
C VAL A 125 5.33 11.49 5.17
#